data_AF-A0A945Y8V6-F1
#
_entry.id   AF-A0A945Y8V6-F1
#
_cell.length_a   1.000
_cell.length_b   1.000
_cell.length_c   1.000
_cell.angle_alpha   90.00
_cell.angle_beta   90.00
_cell.angle_gamma   90.00
#
_symmetry.space_group_name_H-M   'P 1'
#
loop_
_entity.id
_entity.type
_entity.pdbx_description
1 polymer ?
#
loop_
_entity_poly.entity_id
_entity_poly.type
_entity_poly.pdbx_seq_one_letter_code
_entity_poly.pdbx_strand_id
1 'polypeptide(L)'
;MQKVNLKILLFCLFGVALQANAATVSREFSGNDCSGYFGTGFDSCAVFVYSGDEKIELSPVIAKFNEGFSLSDTNSTLFPSVDGTEFNFSSTSSGNKTGTWDYTPGVDDPAVRFWSVKAGPKFLLFWEVPDAAVQTGGVCDVPDAYTLNCLNIALAVDTGDWTTPDNKSLSHITFYDTAAVPLPAAVWLFGSGLGLLGWMRRKPA
;
A
#
# COMPACT_ATOMS: atom_id res chain seq x y z
N MET A 1 42.90 -4.81 -52.41
CA MET A 1 42.87 -4.66 -50.93
C MET A 1 41.81 -3.62 -50.59
N GLN A 2 40.61 -4.06 -50.22
CA GLN A 2 39.45 -3.21 -50.02
C GLN A 2 39.20 -3.06 -48.52
N LYS A 3 39.37 -1.83 -48.00
CA LYS A 3 39.22 -1.52 -46.57
C LYS A 3 37.73 -1.54 -46.20
N VAL A 4 37.33 -2.52 -45.40
CA VAL A 4 35.98 -2.58 -44.80
C VAL A 4 35.94 -1.61 -43.62
N ASN A 5 35.20 -0.51 -43.76
CA ASN A 5 34.93 0.42 -42.67
C ASN A 5 33.76 -0.14 -41.84
N LEU A 6 34.08 -0.69 -40.67
CA LEU A 6 33.10 -1.14 -39.68
C LEU A 6 32.51 0.10 -38.99
N LYS A 7 31.37 0.58 -39.49
CA LYS A 7 30.55 1.56 -38.76
C LYS A 7 29.80 0.82 -37.66
N ILE A 8 30.26 0.98 -36.42
CA ILE A 8 29.54 0.56 -35.22
C ILE A 8 28.25 1.38 -35.17
N LEU A 9 27.11 0.73 -35.45
CA LEU A 9 25.79 1.30 -35.25
C LEU A 9 25.49 1.23 -33.75
N LEU A 10 25.65 2.36 -33.05
CA LEU A 10 25.25 2.49 -31.66
C LEU A 10 23.71 2.51 -31.62
N PHE A 11 23.11 1.36 -31.35
CA PHE A 11 21.67 1.23 -31.13
C PHE A 11 21.36 1.86 -29.76
N CYS A 12 20.91 3.11 -29.73
CA CYS A 12 20.31 3.70 -28.54
C CYS A 12 19.06 2.87 -28.19
N LEU A 13 19.16 2.01 -27.18
CA LEU A 13 17.98 1.51 -26.47
C LEU A 13 17.29 2.72 -25.84
N PHE A 14 16.29 3.28 -26.53
CA PHE A 14 15.29 4.11 -25.89
C PHE A 14 14.48 3.17 -24.99
N GLY A 15 14.83 3.13 -23.70
CA GLY A 15 13.99 2.53 -22.67
C GLY A 15 12.70 3.33 -22.59
N VAL A 16 11.62 2.82 -23.17
CA VAL A 16 10.28 3.34 -22.92
C VAL A 16 9.97 2.97 -21.47
N ALA A 17 9.98 3.96 -20.58
CA ALA A 17 9.44 3.77 -19.24
C ALA A 17 7.94 3.48 -19.40
N LEU A 18 7.54 2.23 -19.20
CA LEU A 18 6.13 1.88 -19.03
C LEU A 18 5.68 2.60 -17.75
N GLN A 19 4.77 3.57 -17.88
CA GLN A 19 4.01 4.03 -16.72
C GLN A 19 3.24 2.83 -16.19
N ALA A 20 3.60 2.38 -14.98
CA ALA A 20 2.78 1.43 -14.26
C ALA A 20 1.52 2.18 -13.85
N ASN A 21 0.39 1.88 -14.49
CA ASN A 21 -0.90 2.41 -14.08
C ASN A 21 -1.41 1.62 -12.87
N ALA A 22 -1.96 2.34 -11.91
CA ALA A 22 -2.55 1.79 -10.70
C ALA A 22 -4.05 2.14 -10.65
N ALA A 23 -4.84 1.21 -10.12
CA ALA A 23 -6.25 1.36 -9.91
C ALA A 23 -6.56 1.41 -8.42
N THR A 24 -7.30 2.43 -8.00
CA THR A 24 -7.82 2.53 -6.64
C THR A 24 -9.00 1.60 -6.46
N VAL A 25 -8.94 0.77 -5.42
CA VAL A 25 -10.03 -0.13 -4.98
C VAL A 25 -10.49 0.34 -3.61
N SER A 26 -11.77 0.13 -3.31
CA SER A 26 -12.30 0.42 -1.97
C SER A 26 -13.33 -0.59 -1.49
N ARG A 27 -13.50 -0.68 -0.18
CA ARG A 27 -14.57 -1.43 0.48
C ARG A 27 -15.19 -0.62 1.61
N GLU A 28 -16.52 -0.64 1.67
CA GLU A 28 -17.29 -0.04 2.75
C GLU A 28 -17.48 -1.01 3.93
N PHE A 29 -17.39 -0.46 5.14
CA PHE A 29 -17.62 -1.15 6.39
C PHE A 29 -18.56 -0.34 7.29
N SER A 30 -19.30 -1.04 8.15
CA SER A 30 -20.09 -0.42 9.21
C SER A 30 -19.25 -0.18 10.47
N GLY A 31 -19.56 0.88 11.21
CA GLY A 31 -18.93 1.20 12.49
C GLY A 31 -17.71 2.11 12.36
N ASN A 32 -16.81 2.01 13.35
CA ASN A 32 -15.51 2.68 13.38
C ASN A 32 -14.43 1.76 12.83
N ASP A 33 -13.34 2.34 12.34
CA ASP A 33 -12.13 1.64 11.91
C ASP A 33 -11.35 1.10 13.12
N CYS A 34 -10.50 1.91 13.78
CA CYS A 34 -9.57 1.48 14.82
C CYS A 34 -10.16 1.37 16.23
N SER A 35 -11.34 1.97 16.46
CA SER A 35 -12.14 1.73 17.67
C SER A 35 -13.33 0.80 17.41
N GLY A 36 -13.28 0.04 16.31
CA GLY A 36 -14.33 -0.88 15.90
C GLY A 36 -13.79 -2.07 15.11
N TYR A 37 -13.92 -2.02 13.79
CA TYR A 37 -13.70 -3.16 12.91
C TYR A 37 -12.24 -3.66 12.91
N PHE A 38 -11.27 -2.74 12.83
CA PHE A 38 -9.83 -3.07 12.74
C PHE A 38 -9.11 -3.16 14.09
N GLY A 39 -9.77 -2.78 15.18
CA GLY A 39 -9.17 -2.83 16.50
C GLY A 39 -10.07 -2.28 17.61
N THR A 40 -9.61 -2.42 18.84
CA THR A 40 -10.24 -1.86 20.05
C THR A 40 -9.41 -0.74 20.68
N GLY A 41 -8.44 -0.22 19.94
CA GLY A 41 -7.45 0.76 20.38
C GLY A 41 -6.55 1.15 19.20
N PHE A 42 -5.94 2.33 19.26
CA PHE A 42 -5.16 2.84 18.13
C PHE A 42 -3.92 1.98 17.87
N ASP A 43 -3.05 1.79 18.86
CA ASP A 43 -1.77 1.08 18.68
C ASP A 43 -1.89 -0.39 18.23
N SER A 44 -3.05 -1.02 18.50
CA SER A 44 -3.34 -2.40 18.09
C SER A 44 -4.24 -2.51 16.85
N CYS A 45 -4.51 -1.38 16.19
CA CYS A 45 -5.32 -1.34 14.98
C CYS A 45 -4.52 -1.84 13.77
N ALA A 46 -5.11 -2.76 13.01
CA ALA A 46 -4.53 -3.26 11.78
C ALA A 46 -5.61 -3.65 10.76
N VAL A 47 -5.34 -3.41 9.47
CA VAL A 47 -6.10 -4.04 8.39
C VAL A 47 -5.82 -5.54 8.45
N PHE A 48 -6.87 -6.36 8.42
CA PHE A 48 -6.76 -7.81 8.44
C PHE A 48 -7.78 -8.45 7.52
N VAL A 49 -7.53 -9.68 7.11
CA VAL A 49 -8.50 -10.50 6.36
C VAL A 49 -8.60 -11.87 6.99
N TYR A 50 -9.77 -12.48 6.91
CA TYR A 50 -9.95 -13.87 7.30
C TYR A 50 -9.67 -14.79 6.10
N SER A 51 -8.84 -15.81 6.31
CA SER A 51 -8.64 -16.91 5.39
C SER A 51 -9.11 -18.20 6.06
N GLY A 52 -10.37 -18.58 5.80
CA GLY A 52 -11.06 -19.55 6.65
C GLY A 52 -11.29 -18.96 8.05
N ASP A 53 -10.86 -19.66 9.08
CA ASP A 53 -10.98 -19.22 10.49
C ASP A 53 -9.77 -18.40 10.98
N GLU A 54 -8.72 -18.28 10.16
CA GLU A 54 -7.49 -17.58 10.53
C GLU A 54 -7.59 -16.09 10.22
N LYS A 55 -7.35 -15.24 11.24
CA LYS A 55 -7.19 -13.79 11.08
C LYS A 55 -5.75 -13.50 10.65
N ILE A 56 -5.59 -12.97 9.44
CA ILE A 56 -4.29 -12.55 8.90
C ILE A 56 -4.22 -11.03 8.96
N GLU A 57 -3.33 -10.50 9.80
CA GLU A 57 -3.05 -9.06 9.87
C GLU A 57 -2.11 -8.67 8.73
N LEU A 58 -2.47 -7.61 8.00
CA LEU A 58 -1.85 -7.22 6.74
C LEU A 58 -1.13 -5.88 6.82
N SER A 59 -1.54 -5.00 7.72
CA SER A 59 -1.11 -3.61 7.72
C SER A 59 -1.41 -2.94 9.07
N PRO A 60 -0.40 -2.67 9.91
CA PRO A 60 -0.60 -1.94 11.16
C PRO A 60 -0.89 -0.46 10.89
N VAL A 61 -1.61 0.19 11.80
CA VAL A 61 -1.91 1.62 11.69
C VAL A 61 -0.66 2.47 11.88
N ILE A 62 -0.54 3.52 11.07
CA ILE A 62 0.52 4.53 11.12
C ILE A 62 0.03 5.74 11.93
N ALA A 63 -0.95 6.45 11.40
CA ALA A 63 -1.38 7.76 11.87
C ALA A 63 -2.86 8.00 11.54
N LYS A 64 -3.50 8.88 12.32
CA LYS A 64 -4.88 9.30 12.12
C LYS A 64 -5.00 10.80 12.23
N PHE A 65 -5.77 11.39 11.33
CA PHE A 65 -6.05 12.82 11.26
C PHE A 65 -7.55 13.05 11.38
N ASN A 66 -7.94 14.05 12.17
CA ASN A 66 -9.36 14.37 12.36
C ASN A 66 -9.95 15.12 11.14
N GLU A 67 -11.22 15.52 11.25
CA GLU A 67 -11.94 16.26 10.21
C GLU A 67 -11.23 17.54 9.73
N GLY A 68 -10.42 18.16 10.59
CA GLY A 68 -9.65 19.37 10.28
C GLY A 68 -8.22 19.09 9.82
N PHE A 69 -7.89 17.83 9.52
CA PHE A 69 -6.55 17.37 9.13
C PHE A 69 -5.45 17.63 10.16
N SER A 70 -5.81 17.84 11.43
CA SER A 70 -4.81 17.82 12.50
C SER A 70 -4.58 16.39 12.96
N LEU A 71 -3.32 16.06 13.22
CA LEU A 71 -2.96 14.76 13.76
C LEU A 71 -3.71 14.50 15.08
N SER A 72 -4.39 13.35 15.13
CA SER A 72 -5.15 12.87 16.28
C SER A 72 -4.35 11.84 17.07
N ASP A 73 -3.80 10.85 16.36
CA ASP A 73 -3.12 9.70 16.96
C ASP A 73 -2.01 9.19 16.02
N THR A 74 -0.93 8.65 16.59
CA THR A 74 0.15 7.94 15.87
C THR A 74 0.52 6.67 16.62
N ASN A 75 0.91 5.63 15.89
CA ASN A 75 1.41 4.40 16.47
C ASN A 75 2.89 4.57 16.79
N SER A 76 3.17 5.41 17.77
CA SER A 76 4.53 5.79 18.18
C SER A 76 5.38 4.60 18.66
N THR A 77 4.75 3.46 18.97
CA THR A 77 5.46 2.22 19.31
C THR A 77 6.11 1.59 18.09
N LEU A 78 5.40 1.55 16.95
CA LEU A 78 5.91 0.96 15.71
C LEU A 78 6.63 1.99 14.83
N PHE A 79 6.14 3.23 14.81
CA PHE A 79 6.59 4.30 13.91
C PHE A 79 6.88 5.58 14.70
N PRO A 80 7.94 5.59 15.53
CA PRO A 80 8.25 6.70 16.43
C PRO A 80 8.67 7.98 15.70
N SER A 81 9.07 7.89 14.43
CA SER A 81 9.50 9.02 13.61
C SER A 81 8.34 9.81 13.00
N VAL A 82 7.16 9.19 12.85
CA VAL A 82 5.99 9.83 12.23
C VAL A 82 5.39 10.87 13.17
N ASP A 83 5.39 12.13 12.76
CA ASP A 83 4.85 13.25 13.53
C ASP A 83 3.66 13.96 12.88
N GLY A 84 3.27 13.51 11.69
CA GLY A 84 2.13 14.00 10.93
C GLY A 84 2.47 15.16 9.99
N THR A 85 3.65 15.76 10.08
CA THR A 85 4.09 16.83 9.16
C THR A 85 4.42 16.31 7.76
N GLU A 86 4.58 15.00 7.62
CA GLU A 86 4.84 14.31 6.37
C GLU A 86 3.59 14.22 5.49
N PHE A 87 2.40 14.43 6.07
CA PHE A 87 1.11 14.32 5.39
C PHE A 87 0.59 15.69 4.98
N ASN A 88 0.19 15.80 3.72
CA ASN A 88 -0.48 16.96 3.17
C ASN A 88 -1.86 16.57 2.62
N PHE A 89 -2.87 17.41 2.85
CA PHE A 89 -4.24 17.20 2.40
C PHE A 89 -4.67 18.35 1.49
N SER A 90 -5.21 18.01 0.33
CA SER A 90 -5.51 18.98 -0.71
C SER A 90 -6.78 18.61 -1.50
N SER A 91 -7.14 19.47 -2.45
CA SER A 91 -8.28 19.27 -3.38
C SER A 91 -9.62 18.96 -2.68
N THR A 92 -9.83 19.50 -1.49
CA THR A 92 -10.96 19.10 -0.65
C THR A 92 -12.28 19.75 -1.09
N SER A 93 -13.36 18.98 -1.01
CA SER A 93 -14.72 19.49 -1.21
C SER A 93 -15.36 19.97 0.10
N SER A 94 -16.51 20.64 0.01
CA SER A 94 -17.26 21.12 1.18
C SER A 94 -17.52 19.99 2.20
N GLY A 95 -17.05 20.17 3.44
CA GLY A 95 -17.14 19.17 4.50
C GLY A 95 -16.12 18.03 4.36
N ASN A 96 -15.06 18.23 3.59
CA ASN A 96 -13.96 17.29 3.33
C ASN A 96 -14.44 15.93 2.81
N LYS A 97 -15.54 15.94 2.05
CA LYS A 97 -16.22 14.73 1.56
C LYS A 97 -15.40 13.97 0.52
N THR A 98 -14.52 14.68 -0.17
CA THR A 98 -13.52 14.17 -1.11
C THR A 98 -12.25 14.99 -0.93
N GLY A 99 -11.13 14.47 -1.43
CA GLY A 99 -9.87 15.18 -1.53
C GLY A 99 -8.74 14.24 -1.91
N THR A 100 -7.52 14.77 -1.83
CA THR A 100 -6.28 14.07 -2.16
C THR A 100 -5.28 14.23 -1.03
N TRP A 101 -4.53 13.19 -0.72
CA TRP A 101 -3.44 13.23 0.25
C TRP A 101 -2.12 12.93 -0.43
N ASP A 102 -1.06 13.53 0.10
CA ASP A 102 0.33 13.26 -0.27
C ASP A 102 1.12 12.98 1.00
N TYR A 103 2.07 12.07 0.93
CA TYR A 103 2.89 11.62 2.04
C TYR A 103 4.36 11.65 1.62
N THR A 104 5.17 12.43 2.34
CA THR A 104 6.62 12.51 2.11
C THR A 104 7.34 11.84 3.28
N PRO A 105 7.58 10.52 3.22
CA PRO A 105 8.17 9.79 4.34
C PRO A 105 9.57 10.29 4.68
N GLY A 106 9.87 10.39 5.96
CA GLY A 106 11.22 10.42 6.48
C GLY A 106 11.99 9.13 6.20
N VAL A 107 13.28 9.12 6.52
CA VAL A 107 14.15 7.95 6.25
C VAL A 107 13.74 6.68 7.01
N ASP A 108 13.16 6.86 8.20
CA ASP A 108 12.76 5.77 9.10
C ASP A 108 11.24 5.55 9.13
N ASP A 109 10.53 6.24 8.25
CA ASP A 109 9.08 6.22 8.21
C ASP A 109 8.53 5.01 7.42
N PRO A 110 7.34 4.53 7.79
CA PRO A 110 6.65 3.47 7.05
C PRO A 110 6.21 3.94 5.65
N ALA A 111 5.81 3.00 4.80
CA ALA A 111 5.16 3.34 3.53
C ALA A 111 3.64 3.14 3.65
N VAL A 112 2.83 4.02 3.09
CA VAL A 112 1.36 3.86 3.13
C VAL A 112 0.94 2.77 2.15
N ARG A 113 0.15 1.80 2.62
CA ARG A 113 -0.44 0.71 1.79
C ARG A 113 -1.95 0.76 1.74
N PHE A 114 -2.57 1.19 2.83
CA PHE A 114 -4.02 1.38 2.93
C PHE A 114 -4.31 2.70 3.62
N TRP A 115 -5.48 3.26 3.32
CA TRP A 115 -6.04 4.36 4.09
C TRP A 115 -7.54 4.17 4.26
N SER A 116 -8.08 4.55 5.42
CA SER A 116 -9.50 4.48 5.71
C SER A 116 -10.07 5.88 5.90
N VAL A 117 -11.29 6.10 5.43
CA VAL A 117 -12.00 7.38 5.55
C VAL A 117 -13.34 7.15 6.23
N LYS A 118 -13.48 7.74 7.41
CA LYS A 118 -14.67 7.62 8.25
C LYS A 118 -15.61 8.79 8.02
N ALA A 119 -16.89 8.49 7.79
CA ALA A 119 -17.97 9.46 7.89
C ALA A 119 -19.25 8.82 8.42
N GLY A 120 -19.95 9.50 9.34
CA GLY A 120 -21.17 8.99 9.95
C GLY A 120 -21.01 7.57 10.54
N PRO A 121 -21.93 6.63 10.27
CA PRO A 121 -21.91 5.29 10.85
C PRO A 121 -21.01 4.28 10.09
N LYS A 122 -20.24 4.73 9.09
CA LYS A 122 -19.48 3.88 8.19
C LYS A 122 -18.05 4.38 8.00
N PHE A 123 -17.22 3.57 7.36
CA PHE A 123 -15.96 3.99 6.77
C PHE A 123 -15.71 3.25 5.45
N LEU A 124 -14.89 3.84 4.59
CA LEU A 124 -14.34 3.20 3.40
C LEU A 124 -12.86 2.89 3.66
N LEU A 125 -12.41 1.69 3.37
CA LEU A 125 -10.98 1.37 3.23
C LEU A 125 -10.61 1.47 1.75
N PHE A 126 -9.49 2.08 1.45
CA PHE A 126 -8.92 2.25 0.13
C PHE A 126 -7.53 1.61 0.03
N TRP A 127 -7.19 1.14 -1.16
CA TRP A 127 -5.85 0.69 -1.53
C TRP A 127 -5.67 0.78 -3.04
N GLU A 128 -4.42 0.78 -3.49
CA GLU A 128 -4.10 0.74 -4.92
C GLU A 128 -3.53 -0.61 -5.31
N VAL A 129 -3.89 -1.07 -6.51
CA VAL A 129 -3.36 -2.29 -7.12
C VAL A 129 -2.92 -1.98 -8.55
N PRO A 130 -2.05 -2.80 -9.17
CA PRO A 130 -1.79 -2.68 -10.60
C PRO A 130 -3.08 -2.77 -11.41
N ASP A 131 -3.25 -1.95 -12.46
CA ASP A 131 -4.47 -1.92 -13.29
C ASP A 131 -4.94 -3.30 -13.76
N ALA A 132 -4.00 -4.18 -14.10
CA ALA A 132 -4.29 -5.54 -14.56
C ALA A 132 -5.04 -6.38 -13.51
N ALA A 133 -4.96 -6.03 -12.22
CA ALA A 133 -5.64 -6.74 -11.16
C ALA A 133 -7.16 -6.51 -11.15
N VAL A 134 -7.65 -5.39 -11.67
CA VAL A 134 -9.08 -5.05 -11.73
C VAL A 134 -9.69 -5.26 -13.11
N GLN A 135 -8.90 -5.66 -14.11
CA GLN A 135 -9.42 -6.06 -15.42
C GLN A 135 -10.10 -7.43 -15.37
N THR A 136 -10.91 -7.76 -16.38
CA THR A 136 -11.61 -9.04 -16.46
C THR A 136 -10.68 -10.24 -16.23
N GLY A 137 -10.96 -11.03 -15.19
CA GLY A 137 -10.15 -12.18 -14.78
C GLY A 137 -8.94 -11.86 -13.91
N GLY A 138 -8.78 -10.59 -13.52
CA GLY A 138 -7.78 -10.12 -12.55
C GLY A 138 -8.10 -10.56 -11.12
N VAL A 139 -7.10 -10.50 -10.24
CA VAL A 139 -7.20 -11.01 -8.86
C VAL A 139 -8.20 -10.22 -8.00
N CYS A 140 -8.45 -8.96 -8.35
CA CYS A 140 -9.40 -8.06 -7.69
C CYS A 140 -10.72 -7.92 -8.47
N ASP A 141 -10.84 -8.55 -9.65
CA ASP A 141 -12.09 -8.60 -10.44
C ASP A 141 -13.04 -9.66 -9.86
N VAL A 142 -13.51 -9.39 -8.64
CA VAL A 142 -14.43 -10.22 -7.89
C VAL A 142 -15.50 -9.35 -7.25
N PRO A 143 -16.70 -9.89 -6.92
CA PRO A 143 -17.79 -9.09 -6.36
C PRO A 143 -17.44 -8.33 -5.08
N ASP A 144 -16.51 -8.87 -4.28
CA ASP A 144 -15.94 -8.22 -3.11
C ASP A 144 -14.41 -8.34 -3.20
N ALA A 145 -13.75 -7.23 -3.57
CA ALA A 145 -12.31 -7.20 -3.77
C ALA A 145 -11.52 -7.30 -2.45
N TYR A 146 -12.17 -7.24 -1.28
CA TYR A 146 -11.49 -7.42 0.00
C TYR A 146 -11.30 -8.91 0.30
N THR A 147 -10.34 -9.48 -0.41
CA THR A 147 -9.88 -10.86 -0.27
C THR A 147 -8.39 -10.85 0.01
N LEU A 148 -7.87 -11.93 0.60
CA LEU A 148 -6.44 -12.07 0.84
C LEU A 148 -5.62 -11.87 -0.45
N ASN A 149 -6.08 -12.42 -1.58
CA ASN A 149 -5.37 -12.32 -2.85
C ASN A 149 -5.25 -10.87 -3.35
N CYS A 150 -6.35 -10.11 -3.31
CA CYS A 150 -6.35 -8.73 -3.78
C CYS A 150 -5.64 -7.79 -2.80
N LEU A 151 -5.84 -7.96 -1.49
CA LEU A 151 -5.16 -7.13 -0.49
C LEU A 151 -3.65 -7.40 -0.47
N ASN A 152 -3.20 -8.62 -0.77
CA ASN A 152 -1.76 -8.94 -0.81
C ASN A 152 -1.00 -8.23 -1.93
N ILE A 153 -1.66 -7.88 -3.02
CA ILE A 153 -1.03 -7.15 -4.13
C ILE A 153 -1.17 -5.63 -4.01
N ALA A 154 -1.75 -5.13 -2.91
CA ALA A 154 -1.85 -3.71 -2.65
C ALA A 154 -0.46 -3.06 -2.63
N LEU A 155 -0.32 -1.99 -3.41
CA LEU A 155 0.90 -1.23 -3.62
C LEU A 155 1.20 -0.35 -2.41
N ALA A 156 2.48 -0.08 -2.20
CA ALA A 156 2.92 1.04 -1.38
C ALA A 156 2.78 2.32 -2.21
N VAL A 157 2.11 3.33 -1.67
CA VAL A 157 1.82 4.59 -2.35
C VAL A 157 2.14 5.77 -1.45
N ASP A 158 2.52 6.88 -2.07
CA ASP A 158 2.85 8.16 -1.44
C ASP A 158 1.77 9.21 -1.71
N THR A 159 0.74 8.88 -2.49
CA THR A 159 -0.41 9.73 -2.75
C THR A 159 -1.68 8.88 -2.80
N GLY A 160 -2.83 9.52 -2.63
CA GLY A 160 -4.11 8.86 -2.86
C GLY A 160 -5.30 9.79 -2.79
N ASP A 161 -6.36 9.40 -3.48
CA ASP A 161 -7.65 10.09 -3.44
C ASP A 161 -8.52 9.51 -2.31
N TRP A 162 -9.50 10.29 -1.87
CA TRP A 162 -10.57 9.73 -1.05
C TRP A 162 -11.96 10.25 -1.40
N THR A 163 -12.93 9.47 -0.96
CA THR A 163 -14.31 9.89 -0.79
C THR A 163 -14.84 9.40 0.55
N THR A 164 -15.89 10.04 1.03
CA THR A 164 -16.58 9.71 2.27
C THR A 164 -17.81 8.85 1.99
N PRO A 165 -18.13 7.89 2.87
CA PRO A 165 -19.34 7.08 2.71
C PRO A 165 -20.60 7.94 2.79
N ASP A 166 -21.59 7.58 1.98
CA ASP A 166 -22.90 8.26 1.87
C ASP A 166 -22.82 9.80 1.67
N ASN A 167 -21.72 10.32 1.12
CA ASN A 167 -21.48 11.77 0.90
C ASN A 167 -21.61 12.61 2.20
N LYS A 168 -21.24 12.02 3.34
CA LYS A 168 -21.26 12.65 4.67
C LYS A 168 -19.93 13.36 4.96
N SER A 169 -19.96 14.38 5.83
CA SER A 169 -18.72 15.08 6.20
C SER A 169 -17.72 14.13 6.86
N LEU A 170 -16.44 14.36 6.56
CA LEU A 170 -15.31 13.61 7.11
C LEU A 170 -15.32 13.67 8.65
N SER A 171 -15.10 12.52 9.30
CA SER A 171 -14.78 12.46 10.72
C SER A 171 -13.28 12.33 10.96
N HIS A 172 -12.63 11.44 10.20
CA HIS A 172 -11.18 11.25 10.20
C HIS A 172 -10.73 10.41 9.01
N ILE A 173 -9.44 10.49 8.74
CA ILE A 173 -8.69 9.62 7.83
C ILE A 173 -7.58 8.92 8.63
N THR A 174 -7.39 7.63 8.38
CA THR A 174 -6.40 6.78 9.06
C THR A 174 -5.53 6.08 8.02
N PHE A 175 -4.22 6.03 8.25
CA PHE A 175 -3.24 5.44 7.33
C PHE A 175 -2.63 4.17 7.91
N TYR A 176 -2.30 3.21 7.05
CA TYR A 176 -1.77 1.91 7.46
C TYR A 176 -0.58 1.49 6.59
N ASP A 177 0.41 0.83 7.21
CA ASP A 177 1.73 0.55 6.64
C ASP A 177 1.76 -0.67 5.71
N THR A 178 2.75 -0.74 4.83
CA THR A 178 3.25 -2.02 4.34
C THR A 178 3.75 -2.86 5.51
N ALA A 179 2.89 -3.68 6.14
CA ALA A 179 3.40 -4.64 7.14
C ALA A 179 4.61 -5.34 6.53
N ALA A 180 5.73 -5.37 7.25
CA ALA A 180 6.95 -6.02 6.79
C ALA A 180 6.59 -7.46 6.38
N VAL A 181 6.33 -7.68 5.09
CA VAL A 181 6.04 -9.00 4.57
C VAL A 181 7.33 -9.74 4.82
N PRO A 182 7.38 -10.71 5.75
CA PRO A 182 8.56 -11.52 5.90
C PRO A 182 8.71 -12.17 4.53
N LEU A 183 9.73 -11.78 3.76
CA LEU A 183 10.05 -12.49 2.53
C LEU A 183 10.10 -13.95 2.96
N PRO A 184 9.22 -14.82 2.42
CA PRO A 184 9.12 -16.18 2.93
C PRO A 184 10.52 -16.74 2.94
N ALA A 185 10.92 -17.41 4.03
CA ALA A 185 12.29 -17.88 4.22
C ALA A 185 12.86 -18.56 2.97
N ALA A 186 11.98 -19.13 2.13
CA ALA A 186 12.19 -19.43 0.71
C ALA A 186 13.12 -18.48 -0.05
N VAL A 187 12.99 -17.14 -0.05
CA VAL A 187 13.88 -16.24 -0.82
C VAL A 187 15.32 -16.32 -0.29
N TRP A 188 15.50 -16.35 1.04
CA TRP A 188 16.80 -16.58 1.65
C TRP A 188 17.32 -18.00 1.43
N LEU A 189 16.44 -19.00 1.42
CA LEU A 189 16.76 -20.41 1.22
C LEU A 189 17.13 -20.71 -0.24
N PHE A 190 16.43 -20.10 -1.20
CA PHE A 190 16.71 -20.16 -2.62
C PHE A 190 17.95 -19.33 -2.97
N GLY A 191 18.10 -18.14 -2.41
CA GLY A 191 19.30 -17.32 -2.57
C GLY A 191 20.56 -18.01 -2.04
N SER A 192 20.50 -18.56 -0.82
CA SER A 192 21.61 -19.31 -0.22
C SER A 192 21.85 -20.65 -0.91
N GLY A 193 20.80 -21.39 -1.28
CA GLY A 193 20.91 -22.65 -2.00
C GLY A 193 21.53 -22.51 -3.39
N LEU A 194 21.11 -21.52 -4.16
CA LEU A 194 21.69 -21.20 -5.47
C LEU A 194 23.13 -20.67 -5.35
N GLY A 195 23.42 -19.89 -4.30
CA GLY A 195 24.79 -19.45 -3.98
C GLY A 195 25.74 -20.62 -3.68
N LEU A 196 25.27 -21.59 -2.88
CA LEU A 196 26.01 -22.83 -2.57
C LEU A 196 26.26 -23.68 -3.81
N LEU A 197 25.24 -23.89 -4.65
CA LEU A 197 25.38 -24.62 -5.92
C LEU A 197 26.33 -23.91 -6.89
N GLY A 198 26.28 -22.58 -6.96
CA GLY A 198 27.20 -21.77 -7.73
C GLY A 198 28.65 -21.87 -7.24
N TRP A 199 28.87 -21.97 -5.93
CA TRP A 199 30.20 -22.19 -5.35
C TRP A 199 30.71 -23.60 -5.60
N MET A 200 29.87 -24.63 -5.45
CA MET A 200 30.24 -26.02 -5.72
C MET A 200 30.68 -26.23 -7.18
N ARG A 201 30.05 -25.53 -8.14
CA ARG A 201 30.44 -25.57 -9.56
C ARG A 201 31.79 -24.91 -9.87
N ARG A 202 32.30 -24.05 -8.98
CA ARG A 202 33.57 -23.33 -9.17
C ARG A 202 34.80 -24.07 -8.59
N LYS A 203 34.62 -25.25 -7.99
CA LYS A 203 35.76 -26.11 -7.64
C LYS A 203 36.11 -26.98 -8.87
N PRO A 204 37.26 -26.75 -9.54
CA PRO A 204 37.81 -27.75 -10.44
C PRO A 204 38.18 -29.00 -9.63
N ALA A 205 37.98 -30.17 -10.23
CA ALA A 205 38.47 -31.46 -9.69
C ALA A 205 39.99 -31.45 -9.54
#